data_AF-A0AAW2SLS8-F1
#
_entry.id   AF-A0AAW2SLS8-F1
#
_cell.length_a   1.000
_cell.length_b   1.000
_cell.length_c   1.000
_cell.angle_alpha   90.00
_cell.angle_beta   90.00
_cell.angle_gamma   90.00
#
_symmetry.space_group_name_H-M   'P 1'
#
loop_
_entity.id
_entity.type
_entity.pdbx_description
1 polymer ?
#
loop_
_entity_poly.entity_id
_entity_poly.type
_entity_poly.pdbx_seq_one_letter_code
_entity_poly.pdbx_strand_id
1 'polypeptide(L)'
;MDAAVEDGVDVISASFGRGPTHFWEDSVAIAAFAAIQKGIFVSCSADNGGPNSSTLANEFPWVLTVGASTTDRSIRAIAVLGNGDEFDGQSLFQPKDFQPTLLPLVDPSAGGNETVAYCVSGSLNDTDVKGKVVLCVGGGGVSRVAKGQTVKDAGGAAMIVSNDVVTAYDIKPDAHVLPAAHVSYAAGQKIKAYINSTPTPTATIIFKGTVIGTKTAPMVASFSSRGPSLSSPGILKPDIIGPGVSILAARYMPADNTTNNSTNASFSMASGTSISCPHLSGIAALLKSAHPDWSPAAIKSALMTSATQTNLNGSLIADERLLPADVFTVGAGHVNPPKAIDPGLVYDISPEDYISYLCGLGYTEKEITIITKRIISCRGRAIPEAQLNYPSFSILLGRNGSTYTRTATNVGAAESTYYLKIENVPGVDIVVKPTVLSFTEVNQKMTYQIFFSRSATPVNATYVQGSIAWISPKHNVRSPISVKFI
;
A
#
# COMPACT_ATOMS: atom_id res chain seq x y z
N MET A 1 14.53 2.24 19.01
CA MET A 1 13.36 3.12 19.16
C MET A 1 13.48 3.87 20.48
N ASP A 2 13.64 3.17 21.61
CA ASP A 2 13.82 3.80 22.94
C ASP A 2 14.86 4.92 22.96
N ALA A 3 16.07 4.69 22.43
CA ALA A 3 17.08 5.76 22.31
C ALA A 3 16.60 6.99 21.52
N ALA A 4 15.86 6.80 20.42
CA ALA A 4 15.30 7.92 19.66
C ALA A 4 14.20 8.66 20.45
N VAL A 5 13.44 7.94 21.28
CA VAL A 5 12.46 8.55 22.19
C VAL A 5 13.17 9.39 23.26
N GLU A 6 14.29 8.91 23.80
CA GLU A 6 15.13 9.64 24.76
C GLU A 6 15.79 10.88 24.14
N ASP A 7 16.21 10.79 22.87
CA ASP A 7 16.76 11.90 22.09
C ASP A 7 15.70 12.97 21.73
N GLY A 8 14.41 12.69 21.97
CA GLY A 8 13.33 13.66 21.78
C GLY A 8 12.90 13.84 20.32
N VAL A 9 12.94 12.79 19.50
CA VAL A 9 12.46 12.86 18.10
C VAL A 9 10.94 13.11 18.03
N ASP A 10 10.47 13.81 17.00
CA ASP A 10 9.03 14.03 16.78
C ASP A 10 8.34 12.87 16.04
N VAL A 11 9.08 12.20 15.16
CA VAL A 11 8.57 11.16 14.25
C VAL A 11 9.57 10.02 14.11
N ILE A 12 9.08 8.79 14.18
CA ILE A 12 9.83 7.57 13.86
C ILE A 12 9.30 6.96 12.56
N SER A 13 10.22 6.67 11.63
CA SER A 13 9.95 5.91 10.41
C SER A 13 10.48 4.48 10.56
N ALA A 14 9.58 3.50 10.59
CA ALA A 14 9.92 2.09 10.75
C ALA A 14 9.55 1.30 9.50
N SER A 15 10.53 1.07 8.63
CA SER A 15 10.35 0.35 7.36
C SER A 15 10.59 -1.16 7.49
N PHE A 16 10.21 -1.71 8.64
CA PHE A 16 10.32 -3.11 9.03
C PHE A 16 9.11 -3.48 9.88
N GLY A 17 8.89 -4.77 10.06
CA GLY A 17 7.78 -5.29 10.85
C GLY A 17 7.85 -6.80 10.93
N ARG A 18 6.95 -7.36 11.74
CA ARG A 18 6.71 -8.79 11.83
C ARG A 18 5.28 -9.07 11.39
N GLY A 19 5.08 -10.21 10.72
CA GLY A 19 3.74 -10.71 10.40
C GLY A 19 2.89 -10.92 11.66
N PRO A 20 1.61 -11.31 11.51
CA PRO A 20 0.64 -11.29 12.59
C PRO A 20 1.09 -12.11 13.81
N THR A 21 1.08 -11.45 14.97
CA THR A 21 1.44 -12.00 16.28
C THR A 21 0.74 -11.20 17.38
N HIS A 22 0.79 -11.67 18.62
CA HIS A 22 0.25 -10.92 19.76
C HIS A 22 1.11 -9.68 20.05
N PHE A 23 0.48 -8.57 20.45
CA PHE A 23 1.23 -7.30 20.58
C PHE A 23 2.27 -7.31 21.71
N TRP A 24 2.16 -8.20 22.70
CA TRP A 24 3.17 -8.37 23.75
C TRP A 24 4.38 -9.21 23.33
N GLU A 25 4.32 -9.86 22.15
CA GLU A 25 5.42 -10.63 21.55
C GLU A 25 6.11 -9.85 20.42
N ASP A 26 5.52 -8.74 20.00
CA ASP A 26 6.02 -7.87 18.93
C ASP A 26 6.85 -6.71 19.53
N SER A 27 8.15 -6.76 19.30
CA SER A 27 9.09 -5.73 19.77
C SER A 27 8.83 -4.36 19.13
N VAL A 28 8.33 -4.31 17.89
CA VAL A 28 7.94 -3.06 17.23
C VAL A 28 6.69 -2.49 17.89
N ALA A 29 5.71 -3.34 18.19
CA ALA A 29 4.49 -2.92 18.89
C ALA A 29 4.81 -2.32 20.26
N ILE A 30 5.63 -3.01 21.07
CA ILE A 30 6.04 -2.56 22.41
C ILE A 30 6.79 -1.23 22.34
N ALA A 31 7.81 -1.14 21.48
CA ALA A 31 8.65 0.06 21.41
C ALA A 31 7.90 1.26 20.79
N ALA A 32 7.04 1.02 19.80
CA ALA A 32 6.19 2.06 19.23
C ALA A 32 5.17 2.56 20.25
N PHE A 33 4.64 1.70 21.14
CA PHE A 33 3.73 2.14 22.19
C PHE A 33 4.40 3.12 23.16
N ALA A 34 5.66 2.84 23.55
CA ALA A 34 6.45 3.76 24.37
C ALA A 34 6.65 5.13 23.70
N ALA A 35 6.90 5.16 22.39
CA ALA A 35 7.01 6.40 21.62
C ALA A 35 5.67 7.18 21.62
N ILE A 36 4.55 6.48 21.42
CA ILE A 36 3.21 7.09 21.41
C ILE A 36 2.85 7.68 22.78
N GLN A 37 3.25 7.03 23.88
CA GLN A 37 3.09 7.58 25.24
C GLN A 37 3.83 8.91 25.46
N LYS A 38 4.88 9.17 24.67
CA LYS A 38 5.65 10.42 24.68
C LYS A 38 5.18 11.44 23.63
N GLY A 39 4.09 11.14 22.91
CA GLY A 39 3.57 12.03 21.88
C GLY A 39 4.33 11.96 20.55
N ILE A 40 5.17 10.94 20.35
CA ILE A 40 5.98 10.74 19.15
C ILE A 40 5.19 9.92 18.13
N PHE A 41 5.09 10.43 16.90
CA PHE A 41 4.37 9.73 15.84
C PHE A 41 5.21 8.58 15.26
N VAL A 42 4.59 7.43 15.00
CA VAL A 42 5.26 6.28 14.40
C VAL A 42 4.53 5.82 13.15
N SER A 43 5.26 5.75 12.05
CA SER A 43 4.80 5.16 10.78
C SER A 43 5.51 3.83 10.56
N CYS A 44 4.75 2.83 10.14
CA CYS A 44 5.24 1.49 9.85
C CYS A 44 4.83 1.05 8.44
N SER A 45 5.71 0.33 7.74
CA SER A 45 5.37 -0.31 6.46
C SER A 45 4.39 -1.47 6.64
N ALA A 46 3.44 -1.65 5.72
CA ALA A 46 2.48 -2.77 5.76
C ALA A 46 3.10 -4.15 5.39
N ASP A 47 4.37 -4.20 5.00
CA ASP A 47 5.08 -5.35 4.41
C ASP A 47 4.78 -5.57 2.91
N ASN A 48 5.50 -6.51 2.28
CA ASN A 48 5.52 -6.74 0.83
C ASN A 48 5.06 -8.16 0.44
N GLY A 49 4.18 -8.77 1.24
CA GLY A 49 3.66 -10.13 1.07
C GLY A 49 2.34 -10.25 0.32
N GLY A 50 1.83 -9.15 -0.25
CA GLY A 50 0.61 -9.14 -1.07
C GLY A 50 0.75 -9.94 -2.38
N PRO A 51 -0.34 -10.12 -3.15
CA PRO A 51 -1.64 -9.44 -3.02
C PRO A 51 -2.68 -10.25 -2.22
N ASN A 52 -2.31 -11.39 -1.63
CA ASN A 52 -3.24 -12.20 -0.86
C ASN A 52 -3.74 -11.47 0.39
N SER A 53 -4.98 -11.76 0.80
CA SER A 53 -5.60 -11.23 2.02
C SER A 53 -4.81 -11.61 3.28
N SER A 54 -4.86 -10.76 4.31
CA SER A 54 -4.26 -11.01 5.63
C SER A 54 -2.76 -11.34 5.59
N THR A 55 -2.04 -10.56 4.78
CA THR A 55 -0.58 -10.67 4.58
C THR A 55 0.20 -9.52 5.23
N LEU A 56 -0.49 -8.56 5.84
CA LEU A 56 0.15 -7.35 6.37
C LEU A 56 0.81 -7.57 7.74
N ALA A 57 1.82 -6.75 7.99
CA ALA A 57 2.51 -6.62 9.26
C ALA A 57 2.05 -5.36 10.00
N ASN A 58 2.56 -5.17 11.23
CA ASN A 58 2.36 -3.94 12.01
C ASN A 58 0.86 -3.62 12.23
N GLU A 59 0.13 -4.59 12.76
CA GLU A 59 -1.34 -4.54 12.84
C GLU A 59 -1.89 -3.74 14.03
N PHE A 60 -1.03 -3.36 14.97
CA PHE A 60 -1.42 -2.65 16.18
C PHE A 60 -1.97 -1.23 15.87
N PRO A 61 -2.94 -0.74 16.67
CA PRO A 61 -3.70 0.45 16.33
C PRO A 61 -2.96 1.78 16.54
N TRP A 62 -1.89 1.81 17.35
CA TRP A 62 -1.22 3.07 17.72
C TRP A 62 -0.23 3.60 16.68
N VAL A 63 0.04 2.86 15.60
CA VAL A 63 0.92 3.33 14.50
C VAL A 63 0.16 3.51 13.20
N LEU A 64 0.69 4.34 12.31
CA LEU A 64 0.20 4.43 10.94
C LEU A 64 0.80 3.29 10.10
N THR A 65 -0.02 2.35 9.62
CA THR A 65 0.42 1.24 8.77
C THR A 65 0.21 1.57 7.29
N VAL A 66 1.30 1.64 6.53
CA VAL A 66 1.32 2.25 5.19
C VAL A 66 1.52 1.21 4.09
N GLY A 67 0.53 1.09 3.20
CA GLY A 67 0.65 0.32 1.96
C GLY A 67 1.37 1.09 0.85
N ALA A 68 1.68 0.40 -0.26
CA ALA A 68 2.45 0.96 -1.37
C ALA A 68 1.62 1.13 -2.63
N SER A 69 1.82 2.25 -3.30
CA SER A 69 1.16 2.57 -4.57
C SER A 69 2.10 3.21 -5.57
N THR A 70 1.69 3.17 -6.84
CA THR A 70 2.41 3.76 -7.95
C THR A 70 2.34 5.28 -7.95
N THR A 71 3.32 5.90 -8.60
CA THR A 71 3.25 7.31 -9.01
C THR A 71 2.82 7.37 -10.47
N ASP A 72 2.58 8.57 -10.99
CA ASP A 72 2.24 8.78 -12.39
C ASP A 72 3.46 8.73 -13.34
N ARG A 73 4.66 8.55 -12.77
CA ARG A 73 5.93 8.39 -13.49
C ARG A 73 6.14 6.97 -13.99
N SER A 74 6.54 6.86 -15.24
CA SER A 74 6.93 5.62 -15.92
C SER A 74 8.30 5.80 -16.57
N ILE A 75 9.18 4.81 -16.46
CA ILE A 75 10.45 4.80 -17.21
C ILE A 75 10.25 3.92 -18.44
N ARG A 76 9.74 4.55 -19.52
CA ARG A 76 9.02 3.90 -20.61
C ARG A 76 9.95 3.15 -21.57
N ALA A 77 9.62 1.87 -21.79
CA ALA A 77 10.22 0.99 -22.78
C ALA A 77 9.09 0.22 -23.50
N ILE A 78 8.88 0.49 -24.79
CA ILE A 78 7.75 -0.05 -25.56
C ILE A 78 8.24 -1.27 -26.32
N ALA A 79 7.58 -2.42 -26.13
CA ALA A 79 7.81 -3.59 -26.98
C ALA A 79 6.98 -3.44 -28.26
N VAL A 80 7.65 -3.45 -29.41
CA VAL A 80 7.01 -3.31 -30.73
C VAL A 80 7.18 -4.63 -31.48
N LEU A 81 6.08 -5.23 -31.89
CA LEU A 81 6.06 -6.50 -32.61
C LEU A 81 6.12 -6.27 -34.13
N GLY A 82 6.52 -7.29 -34.89
CA GLY A 82 6.63 -7.21 -36.35
C GLY A 82 5.28 -7.03 -37.07
N ASN A 83 4.15 -7.28 -36.40
CA ASN A 83 2.82 -6.95 -36.91
C ASN A 83 2.40 -5.49 -36.63
N GLY A 84 3.25 -4.69 -35.97
CA GLY A 84 2.98 -3.30 -35.61
C GLY A 84 2.29 -3.09 -34.26
N ASP A 85 1.95 -4.16 -33.53
CA ASP A 85 1.39 -4.02 -32.18
C ASP A 85 2.43 -3.45 -31.21
N GLU A 86 2.01 -2.50 -30.38
CA GLU A 86 2.84 -1.85 -29.37
C GLU A 86 2.33 -2.16 -27.96
N PHE A 87 3.25 -2.53 -27.07
CA PHE A 87 2.97 -2.81 -25.67
C PHE A 87 3.81 -1.94 -24.76
N ASP A 88 3.12 -1.13 -23.96
CA ASP A 88 3.74 -0.30 -22.94
C ASP A 88 4.41 -1.16 -21.87
N GLY A 89 5.70 -0.93 -21.68
CA GLY A 89 6.51 -1.54 -20.64
C GLY A 89 7.44 -0.53 -19.97
N GLN A 90 8.29 -1.05 -19.09
CA GLN A 90 9.22 -0.24 -18.31
C GLN A 90 10.64 -0.85 -18.25
N SER A 91 11.66 0.02 -18.24
CA SER A 91 13.08 -0.36 -18.05
C SER A 91 13.93 0.84 -17.66
N LEU A 92 14.79 0.70 -16.65
CA LEU A 92 15.82 1.71 -16.32
C LEU A 92 17.00 1.65 -17.29
N PHE A 93 17.32 0.47 -17.83
CA PHE A 93 18.40 0.32 -18.79
C PHE A 93 17.92 0.72 -20.19
N GLN A 94 18.32 1.92 -20.61
CA GLN A 94 17.96 2.52 -21.91
C GLN A 94 19.22 2.89 -22.71
N PRO A 95 19.90 1.91 -23.33
CA PRO A 95 21.11 2.14 -24.11
C PRO A 95 20.82 3.02 -25.34
N LYS A 96 21.69 4.01 -25.59
CA LYS A 96 21.57 4.93 -26.74
C LYS A 96 22.00 4.29 -28.07
N ASP A 97 22.81 3.25 -27.99
CA ASP A 97 23.39 2.50 -29.11
C ASP A 97 22.51 1.31 -29.55
N PHE A 98 21.43 1.00 -28.82
CA PHE A 98 20.46 0.01 -29.24
C PHE A 98 19.54 0.59 -30.32
N GLN A 99 19.76 0.18 -31.56
CA GLN A 99 18.90 0.54 -32.68
C GLN A 99 17.59 -0.26 -32.61
N PRO A 100 16.41 0.37 -32.78
CA PRO A 100 15.11 -0.30 -32.73
C PRO A 100 14.82 -1.10 -34.02
N THR A 101 15.74 -1.98 -34.39
CA THR A 101 15.59 -2.90 -35.52
C THR A 101 14.76 -4.09 -35.08
N LEU A 102 13.83 -4.54 -35.93
CA LEU A 102 13.08 -5.79 -35.71
C LEU A 102 14.03 -6.98 -35.78
N LEU A 103 14.14 -7.71 -34.67
CA LEU A 103 14.93 -8.94 -34.55
C LEU A 103 13.99 -10.14 -34.38
N PRO A 104 14.41 -11.36 -34.73
CA PRO A 104 13.61 -12.56 -34.46
C PRO A 104 13.22 -12.61 -32.98
N LEU A 105 11.96 -12.90 -32.70
CA LEU A 105 11.39 -13.04 -31.36
C LEU A 105 11.21 -14.53 -31.05
N VAL A 106 11.56 -14.96 -29.85
CA VAL A 106 11.41 -16.36 -29.42
C VAL A 106 10.76 -16.45 -28.05
N ASP A 107 9.79 -17.35 -27.90
CA ASP A 107 9.34 -17.86 -26.61
C ASP A 107 10.02 -19.23 -26.38
N PRO A 108 11.02 -19.31 -25.49
CA PRO A 108 11.71 -20.57 -25.18
C PRO A 108 10.77 -21.68 -24.67
N SER A 109 9.59 -21.33 -24.16
CA SER A 109 8.59 -22.29 -23.66
C SER A 109 7.66 -22.85 -24.73
N ALA A 110 7.76 -22.39 -25.98
CA ALA A 110 6.91 -22.87 -27.08
C ALA A 110 7.04 -24.40 -27.33
N GLY A 111 8.14 -25.02 -26.89
CA GLY A 111 8.35 -26.47 -26.92
C GLY A 111 7.65 -27.27 -25.81
N GLY A 112 6.83 -26.64 -24.97
CA GLY A 112 6.05 -27.30 -23.91
C GLY A 112 6.75 -27.41 -22.54
N ASN A 113 7.94 -26.84 -22.38
CA ASN A 113 8.63 -26.79 -21.08
C ASN A 113 8.43 -25.43 -20.40
N GLU A 114 7.45 -25.37 -19.49
CA GLU A 114 7.10 -24.14 -18.77
C GLU A 114 8.23 -23.62 -17.87
N THR A 115 9.16 -24.47 -17.43
CA THR A 115 10.28 -24.02 -16.59
C THR A 115 11.28 -23.15 -17.34
N VAL A 116 11.39 -23.33 -18.66
CA VAL A 116 12.26 -22.50 -19.53
C VAL A 116 11.67 -21.11 -19.73
N ALA A 117 10.35 -20.95 -19.58
CA ALA A 117 9.68 -19.64 -19.66
C ALA A 117 10.26 -18.64 -18.65
N TYR A 118 10.78 -19.12 -17.52
CA TYR A 118 11.37 -18.27 -16.49
C TYR A 118 12.78 -17.79 -16.83
N CYS A 119 13.43 -18.29 -17.88
CA CYS A 119 14.80 -17.94 -18.24
C CYS A 119 15.76 -18.06 -17.03
N VAL A 120 15.66 -19.17 -16.29
CA VAL A 120 16.57 -19.47 -15.17
C VAL A 120 17.94 -19.89 -15.70
N SER A 121 18.99 -19.74 -14.89
CA SER A 121 20.35 -20.09 -15.32
C SER A 121 20.43 -21.50 -15.90
N GLY A 122 21.08 -21.65 -17.06
CA GLY A 122 21.21 -22.91 -17.80
C GLY A 122 19.98 -23.36 -18.61
N SER A 123 18.80 -22.76 -18.42
CA SER A 123 17.58 -23.19 -19.12
C SER A 123 17.58 -22.93 -20.64
N LEU A 124 18.39 -21.97 -21.11
CA LEU A 124 18.45 -21.57 -22.52
C LEU A 124 19.56 -22.29 -23.31
N ASN A 125 20.31 -23.21 -22.70
CA ASN A 125 21.47 -23.84 -23.34
C ASN A 125 21.12 -24.61 -24.63
N ASP A 126 19.93 -25.23 -24.66
CA ASP A 126 19.44 -26.01 -25.81
C ASP A 126 18.45 -25.23 -26.68
N THR A 127 18.31 -23.91 -26.47
CA THR A 127 17.40 -23.04 -27.23
C THR A 127 18.19 -22.07 -28.09
N ASP A 128 17.89 -22.00 -29.40
CA ASP A 128 18.51 -21.02 -30.30
C ASP A 128 17.95 -19.61 -30.03
N VAL A 129 18.62 -18.88 -29.13
CA VAL A 129 18.28 -17.50 -28.73
C VAL A 129 19.30 -16.47 -29.21
N LYS A 130 20.39 -16.89 -29.87
CA LYS A 130 21.51 -16.02 -30.23
C LYS A 130 21.07 -14.93 -31.22
N GLY A 131 21.27 -13.67 -30.86
CA GLY A 131 20.88 -12.51 -31.68
C GLY A 131 19.37 -12.23 -31.71
N LYS A 132 18.57 -12.90 -30.88
CA LYS A 132 17.10 -12.79 -30.86
C LYS A 132 16.59 -11.96 -29.68
N VAL A 133 15.34 -11.50 -29.78
CA VAL A 133 14.56 -11.02 -28.63
C VAL A 133 13.97 -12.23 -27.92
N VAL A 134 14.21 -12.37 -26.63
CA VAL A 134 13.71 -13.50 -25.84
C VAL A 134 12.54 -13.05 -24.97
N LEU A 135 11.40 -13.74 -25.06
CA LEU A 135 10.29 -13.57 -24.13
C LEU A 135 10.51 -14.43 -22.89
N CYS A 136 10.61 -13.79 -21.73
CA CYS A 136 10.66 -14.44 -20.42
C CYS A 136 9.43 -14.08 -19.58
N VAL A 137 9.11 -14.90 -18.60
CA VAL A 137 8.01 -14.68 -17.65
C VAL A 137 8.57 -14.38 -16.26
N GLY A 138 7.93 -13.46 -15.54
CA GLY A 138 8.18 -13.19 -14.12
C GLY A 138 8.02 -14.44 -13.23
N GLY A 139 8.59 -14.42 -12.02
CA GLY A 139 8.54 -15.56 -11.11
C GLY A 139 9.71 -16.55 -11.25
N GLY A 140 9.50 -17.80 -10.83
CA GLY A 140 10.51 -18.87 -10.89
C GLY A 140 11.67 -18.71 -9.89
N GLY A 141 11.50 -17.91 -8.84
CA GLY A 141 12.55 -17.67 -7.82
C GLY A 141 13.75 -16.85 -8.32
N VAL A 142 13.69 -16.29 -9.53
CA VAL A 142 14.79 -15.54 -10.16
C VAL A 142 14.36 -14.10 -10.42
N SER A 143 15.23 -13.15 -10.11
CA SER A 143 14.96 -11.72 -10.34
C SER A 143 14.92 -11.40 -11.84
N ARG A 144 14.16 -10.37 -12.24
CA ARG A 144 14.06 -9.95 -13.66
C ARG A 144 15.42 -9.56 -14.26
N VAL A 145 16.32 -9.00 -13.44
CA VAL A 145 17.69 -8.69 -13.86
C VAL A 145 18.50 -9.97 -14.09
N ALA A 146 18.40 -10.97 -13.21
CA ALA A 146 19.07 -12.25 -13.37
C ALA A 146 18.56 -13.05 -14.58
N LYS A 147 17.26 -12.99 -14.89
CA LYS A 147 16.70 -13.53 -16.15
C LYS A 147 17.37 -12.87 -17.36
N GLY A 148 17.55 -11.55 -17.31
CA GLY A 148 18.31 -10.81 -18.30
C GLY A 148 19.75 -11.32 -18.41
N GLN A 149 20.44 -11.58 -17.29
CA GLN A 149 21.78 -12.15 -17.34
C GLN A 149 21.81 -13.49 -18.05
N THR A 150 20.86 -14.39 -17.79
CA THR A 150 20.73 -15.66 -18.50
C THR A 150 20.52 -15.47 -20.01
N VAL A 151 19.65 -14.54 -20.42
CA VAL A 151 19.45 -14.22 -21.85
C VAL A 151 20.73 -13.69 -22.50
N LYS A 152 21.45 -12.81 -21.79
CA LYS A 152 22.72 -12.23 -22.25
C LYS A 152 23.80 -13.29 -22.43
N ASP A 153 23.95 -14.18 -21.45
CA ASP A 153 24.94 -15.26 -21.47
C ASP A 153 24.68 -16.26 -22.60
N ALA A 154 23.42 -16.51 -22.93
CA ALA A 154 23.01 -17.32 -24.07
C ALA A 154 23.13 -16.58 -25.44
N GLY A 155 23.58 -15.32 -25.45
CA GLY A 155 23.79 -14.53 -26.65
C GLY A 155 22.54 -13.83 -27.21
N GLY A 156 21.47 -13.72 -26.43
CA GLY A 156 20.27 -12.97 -26.80
C GLY A 156 20.54 -11.47 -26.96
N ALA A 157 19.85 -10.83 -27.90
CA ALA A 157 20.05 -9.42 -28.23
C ALA A 157 19.19 -8.47 -27.37
N ALA A 158 17.98 -8.90 -27.01
CA ALA A 158 17.04 -8.16 -26.18
C ALA A 158 16.15 -9.11 -25.37
N MET A 159 15.50 -8.60 -24.32
CA MET A 159 14.56 -9.38 -23.51
C MET A 159 13.25 -8.64 -23.32
N ILE A 160 12.13 -9.29 -23.61
CA ILE A 160 10.82 -8.86 -23.10
C ILE A 160 10.51 -9.74 -21.90
N VAL A 161 10.25 -9.13 -20.75
CA VAL A 161 9.80 -9.87 -19.56
C VAL A 161 8.35 -9.53 -19.28
N SER A 162 7.46 -10.52 -19.30
CA SER A 162 6.05 -10.33 -18.95
C SER A 162 5.79 -10.70 -17.49
N ASN A 163 4.93 -9.94 -16.83
CA ASN A 163 4.37 -10.34 -15.53
C ASN A 163 3.64 -11.68 -15.59
N ASP A 164 3.50 -12.32 -14.44
CA ASP A 164 2.60 -13.44 -14.22
C ASP A 164 1.17 -12.96 -13.89
N VAL A 165 0.23 -13.89 -13.74
CA VAL A 165 -1.17 -13.54 -13.46
C VAL A 165 -1.36 -12.82 -12.12
N VAL A 166 -0.47 -13.04 -11.14
CA VAL A 166 -0.56 -12.47 -9.79
C VAL A 166 -0.12 -11.01 -9.79
N THR A 167 0.95 -10.69 -10.51
CA THR A 167 1.52 -9.34 -10.61
C THR A 167 0.83 -8.48 -11.68
N ALA A 168 0.13 -9.10 -12.64
CA ALA A 168 -0.78 -8.47 -13.58
C ALA A 168 -0.21 -7.19 -14.25
N TYR A 169 -0.72 -6.00 -13.89
CA TYR A 169 -0.30 -4.71 -14.45
C TYR A 169 0.75 -3.96 -13.60
N ASP A 170 1.19 -4.51 -12.46
CA ASP A 170 2.27 -3.93 -11.64
C ASP A 170 3.64 -4.15 -12.29
N ILE A 171 3.98 -3.31 -13.25
CA ILE A 171 5.26 -3.30 -13.95
C ILE A 171 6.25 -2.32 -13.31
N LYS A 172 7.53 -2.70 -13.30
CA LYS A 172 8.62 -1.96 -12.64
C LYS A 172 9.82 -1.80 -13.58
N PRO A 173 10.48 -0.63 -13.59
CA PRO A 173 11.67 -0.41 -14.40
C PRO A 173 12.90 -0.96 -13.66
N ASP A 174 13.48 -2.04 -14.17
CA ASP A 174 14.72 -2.59 -13.64
C ASP A 174 15.93 -2.11 -14.45
N ALA A 175 17.08 -2.01 -13.79
CA ALA A 175 18.36 -1.78 -14.44
C ALA A 175 18.89 -3.11 -15.02
N HIS A 176 18.31 -3.53 -16.14
CA HIS A 176 18.70 -4.76 -16.82
C HIS A 176 20.14 -4.70 -17.35
N VAL A 177 20.74 -5.88 -17.56
CA VAL A 177 22.12 -6.03 -18.08
C VAL A 177 22.21 -6.05 -19.62
N LEU A 178 21.07 -6.02 -20.28
CA LEU A 178 20.87 -5.95 -21.73
C LEU A 178 19.58 -5.15 -22.03
N PRO A 179 19.34 -4.70 -23.29
CA PRO A 179 18.09 -4.04 -23.68
C PRO A 179 16.88 -4.89 -23.28
N ALA A 180 15.98 -4.32 -22.48
CA ALA A 180 14.82 -5.05 -22.00
C ALA A 180 13.59 -4.18 -21.79
N ALA A 181 12.41 -4.80 -21.82
CA ALA A 181 11.13 -4.18 -21.51
C ALA A 181 10.30 -5.08 -20.60
N HIS A 182 9.88 -4.55 -19.45
CA HIS A 182 8.98 -5.23 -18.54
C HIS A 182 7.52 -4.86 -18.85
N VAL A 183 6.73 -5.82 -19.31
CA VAL A 183 5.34 -5.63 -19.76
C VAL A 183 4.34 -6.36 -18.85
N SER A 184 3.08 -5.96 -18.90
CA SER A 184 2.02 -6.58 -18.09
C SER A 184 1.74 -8.03 -18.50
N TYR A 185 1.05 -8.79 -17.64
CA TYR A 185 0.61 -10.15 -17.97
C TYR A 185 -0.26 -10.17 -19.24
N ALA A 186 -1.23 -9.25 -19.34
CA ALA A 186 -2.11 -9.15 -20.50
C ALA A 186 -1.35 -8.85 -21.81
N ALA A 187 -0.32 -8.00 -21.75
CA ALA A 187 0.59 -7.77 -22.87
C ALA A 187 1.38 -9.05 -23.21
N GLY A 188 1.93 -9.73 -22.20
CA GLY A 188 2.63 -11.00 -22.36
C GLY A 188 1.80 -12.05 -23.09
N GLN A 189 0.52 -12.22 -22.74
CA GLN A 189 -0.38 -13.15 -23.42
C GLN A 189 -0.58 -12.79 -24.89
N LYS A 190 -0.72 -11.51 -25.22
CA LYS A 190 -0.83 -11.05 -26.62
C LYS A 190 0.46 -11.27 -27.41
N ILE A 191 1.62 -11.06 -26.78
CA ILE A 191 2.93 -11.34 -27.39
C ILE A 191 3.09 -12.84 -27.65
N LYS A 192 2.70 -13.70 -26.70
CA LYS A 192 2.69 -15.17 -26.92
C LYS A 192 1.77 -15.58 -28.05
N ALA A 193 0.57 -15.01 -28.12
CA ALA A 193 -0.37 -15.27 -29.21
C ALA A 193 0.22 -14.85 -30.57
N TYR A 194 0.90 -13.70 -30.64
CA TYR A 194 1.61 -13.26 -31.83
C TYR A 194 2.73 -14.22 -32.25
N ILE A 195 3.57 -14.66 -31.31
CA ILE A 195 4.64 -15.63 -31.58
C ILE A 195 4.08 -16.90 -32.24
N ASN A 196 2.92 -17.38 -31.80
CA ASN A 196 2.26 -18.57 -32.36
C ASN A 196 1.51 -18.31 -33.68
N SER A 197 1.30 -17.05 -34.06
CA SER A 197 0.53 -16.68 -35.26
C SER A 197 1.34 -16.64 -36.55
N THR A 198 2.68 -16.64 -36.46
CA THR A 198 3.58 -16.53 -37.61
C THR A 198 4.82 -17.41 -37.43
N PRO A 199 5.38 -18.01 -38.49
CA PRO A 199 6.62 -18.77 -38.41
C PRO A 199 7.87 -17.89 -38.24
N THR A 200 7.75 -16.56 -38.44
CA THR A 200 8.88 -15.62 -38.36
C THR A 200 8.52 -14.41 -37.47
N PRO A 201 8.18 -14.63 -36.19
CA PRO A 201 7.85 -13.54 -35.29
C PRO A 201 9.07 -12.66 -35.07
N THR A 202 8.86 -11.35 -35.05
CA THR A 202 9.92 -10.36 -34.77
C THR A 202 9.45 -9.34 -33.75
N ALA A 203 10.40 -8.74 -33.04
CA ALA A 203 10.13 -7.64 -32.14
C ALA A 203 11.34 -6.71 -31.99
N THR A 204 11.09 -5.53 -31.44
CA THR A 204 12.12 -4.59 -30.99
C THR A 204 11.64 -3.84 -29.75
N ILE A 205 12.52 -3.01 -29.17
CA ILE A 205 12.21 -2.20 -28.00
C ILE A 205 12.51 -0.73 -28.30
N ILE A 206 11.53 0.14 -28.06
CA ILE A 206 11.69 1.59 -28.17
C ILE A 206 11.75 2.20 -26.77
N PHE A 207 12.89 2.81 -26.46
CA PHE A 207 13.09 3.53 -25.21
C PHE A 207 12.61 4.99 -25.33
N LYS A 208 11.81 5.46 -24.37
CA LYS A 208 11.23 6.81 -24.37
C LYS A 208 11.65 7.65 -23.16
N GLY A 209 12.60 7.18 -22.36
CA GLY A 209 13.04 7.87 -21.15
C GLY A 209 11.98 7.89 -20.06
N THR A 210 11.93 8.98 -19.30
CA THR A 210 10.92 9.19 -18.25
C THR A 210 9.68 9.86 -18.83
N VAL A 211 8.52 9.27 -18.60
CA VAL A 211 7.19 9.80 -18.96
C VAL A 211 6.40 10.03 -17.68
N ILE A 212 5.66 11.13 -17.60
CA ILE A 212 4.83 11.53 -16.45
C ILE A 212 3.38 11.66 -16.93
N GLY A 213 2.41 11.51 -16.02
CA GLY A 213 0.98 11.63 -16.34
C GLY A 213 0.29 10.29 -16.63
N THR A 214 0.81 9.18 -16.08
CA THR A 214 0.10 7.89 -16.13
C THR A 214 -1.24 8.00 -15.41
N LYS A 215 -2.34 8.04 -16.18
CA LYS A 215 -3.68 8.35 -15.66
C LYS A 215 -4.24 7.34 -14.65
N THR A 216 -3.75 6.09 -14.67
CA THR A 216 -4.16 5.05 -13.74
C THR A 216 -3.52 5.19 -12.35
N ALA A 217 -2.56 6.11 -12.18
CA ALA A 217 -1.90 6.34 -10.90
C ALA A 217 -2.75 7.23 -9.95
N PRO A 218 -2.69 7.00 -8.62
CA PRO A 218 -2.05 5.85 -8.00
C PRO A 218 -2.85 4.56 -8.23
N MET A 219 -2.11 3.46 -8.37
CA MET A 219 -2.59 2.09 -8.35
C MET A 219 -1.86 1.37 -7.21
N VAL A 220 -2.55 0.52 -6.46
CA VAL A 220 -1.91 -0.21 -5.36
C VAL A 220 -1.00 -1.28 -5.93
N ALA A 221 0.22 -1.38 -5.39
CA ALA A 221 1.20 -2.34 -5.87
C ALA A 221 0.78 -3.78 -5.54
N SER A 222 1.16 -4.75 -6.38
CA SER A 222 0.80 -6.16 -6.18
C SER A 222 1.37 -6.71 -4.87
N PHE A 223 2.63 -6.37 -4.57
CA PHE A 223 3.30 -6.80 -3.35
C PHE A 223 2.77 -6.13 -2.08
N SER A 224 2.04 -5.01 -2.17
CA SER A 224 1.59 -4.31 -0.97
C SER A 224 0.67 -5.22 -0.17
N SER A 225 1.08 -5.62 1.03
CA SER A 225 0.31 -6.55 1.83
C SER A 225 -1.11 -6.02 2.13
N ARG A 226 -2.05 -6.96 2.29
CA ARG A 226 -3.49 -6.68 2.43
C ARG A 226 -4.00 -7.05 3.82
N GLY A 227 -5.04 -6.36 4.26
CA GLY A 227 -5.86 -6.78 5.38
C GLY A 227 -6.78 -7.95 5.03
N PRO A 228 -7.73 -8.32 5.91
CA PRO A 228 -7.92 -7.77 7.26
C PRO A 228 -6.77 -8.12 8.21
N SER A 229 -6.65 -7.36 9.30
CA SER A 229 -5.78 -7.68 10.42
C SER A 229 -6.22 -8.99 11.08
N LEU A 230 -5.27 -9.85 11.43
CA LEU A 230 -5.50 -11.10 12.17
C LEU A 230 -5.33 -10.91 13.69
N SER A 231 -4.37 -10.08 14.10
CA SER A 231 -4.10 -9.73 15.50
C SER A 231 -5.17 -8.81 16.08
N SER A 232 -5.84 -8.03 15.24
CA SER A 232 -6.93 -7.14 15.64
C SER A 232 -7.97 -6.89 14.53
N PRO A 233 -8.87 -7.86 14.26
CA PRO A 233 -9.90 -7.77 13.22
C PRO A 233 -10.85 -6.56 13.30
N GLY A 234 -11.06 -5.98 14.48
CA GLY A 234 -11.90 -4.80 14.69
C GLY A 234 -11.25 -3.47 14.29
N ILE A 235 -9.98 -3.50 13.87
CA ILE A 235 -9.24 -2.36 13.33
C ILE A 235 -8.93 -2.62 11.86
N LEU A 236 -9.30 -1.66 11.00
CA LEU A 236 -9.08 -1.76 9.57
C LEU A 236 -7.60 -1.49 9.24
N LYS A 237 -6.97 -2.39 8.47
CA LYS A 237 -5.59 -2.27 8.01
C LYS A 237 -5.48 -2.66 6.51
N PRO A 238 -4.52 -2.09 5.74
CA PRO A 238 -3.62 -1.00 6.13
C PRO A 238 -4.40 0.28 6.42
N ASP A 239 -3.77 1.25 7.08
CA ASP A 239 -4.46 2.50 7.42
C ASP A 239 -4.64 3.39 6.18
N ILE A 240 -3.64 3.41 5.30
CA ILE A 240 -3.54 4.31 4.16
C ILE A 240 -2.49 3.79 3.18
N ILE A 241 -2.48 4.29 1.95
CA ILE A 241 -1.39 4.04 0.98
C ILE A 241 -0.65 5.32 0.62
N GLY A 242 0.60 5.16 0.18
CA GLY A 242 1.42 6.25 -0.37
C GLY A 242 2.38 5.79 -1.46
N PRO A 243 3.16 6.71 -2.05
CA PRO A 243 4.12 6.41 -3.09
C PRO A 243 5.18 5.41 -2.63
N GLY A 244 5.20 4.21 -3.22
CA GLY A 244 6.11 3.14 -2.82
C GLY A 244 6.64 2.30 -3.98
N VAL A 245 6.32 2.67 -5.22
CA VAL A 245 6.77 1.95 -6.41
C VAL A 245 7.67 2.84 -7.25
N SER A 246 8.83 2.31 -7.62
CA SER A 246 9.77 2.94 -8.54
C SER A 246 10.21 4.32 -8.06
N ILE A 247 10.57 4.45 -6.78
CA ILE A 247 11.02 5.71 -6.16
C ILE A 247 12.54 5.81 -6.23
N LEU A 248 13.04 6.97 -6.64
CA LEU A 248 14.47 7.26 -6.68
C LEU A 248 14.93 7.81 -5.33
N ALA A 249 15.91 7.19 -4.70
CA ALA A 249 16.49 7.64 -3.43
C ALA A 249 18.00 7.40 -3.40
N ALA A 250 18.69 8.07 -2.47
CA ALA A 250 20.12 7.87 -2.26
C ALA A 250 20.41 6.41 -1.91
N ARG A 251 21.51 5.88 -2.44
CA ARG A 251 22.00 4.52 -2.17
C ARG A 251 23.39 4.60 -1.56
N TYR A 252 23.61 3.81 -0.51
CA TYR A 252 24.95 3.66 0.06
C TYR A 252 25.90 3.04 -0.97
N MET A 253 27.06 3.68 -1.14
CA MET A 253 28.16 3.22 -1.96
C MET A 253 29.35 2.93 -1.02
N PRO A 254 29.76 1.66 -0.82
CA PRO A 254 30.97 1.38 -0.07
C PRO A 254 32.19 1.99 -0.78
N ALA A 255 33.12 2.54 -0.01
CA ALA A 255 34.34 3.18 -0.54
C ALA A 255 35.24 2.18 -1.29
N ASP A 256 35.22 0.90 -0.89
CA ASP A 256 35.91 -0.18 -1.59
C ASP A 256 35.03 -0.73 -2.71
N ASN A 257 35.39 -0.36 -3.94
CA ASN A 257 34.72 -0.74 -5.18
C ASN A 257 35.00 -2.20 -5.59
N THR A 258 35.06 -3.13 -4.63
CA THR A 258 35.52 -4.53 -4.83
C THR A 258 34.39 -5.50 -5.19
N THR A 259 33.14 -5.03 -5.22
CA THR A 259 32.01 -5.84 -5.72
C THR A 259 31.60 -5.32 -7.10
N ASN A 260 31.74 -6.18 -8.11
CA ASN A 260 31.35 -5.96 -9.51
C ASN A 260 29.82 -5.77 -9.69
N ASN A 261 29.20 -4.80 -9.00
CA ASN A 261 27.85 -4.35 -9.30
C ASN A 261 27.96 -3.08 -10.15
N SER A 262 27.61 -3.23 -11.41
CA SER A 262 27.87 -2.36 -12.57
C SER A 262 27.21 -0.99 -12.58
N THR A 263 26.94 -0.37 -11.42
CA THR A 263 26.49 1.02 -11.37
C THR A 263 27.11 1.74 -10.18
N ASN A 264 28.07 2.63 -10.44
CA ASN A 264 28.62 3.61 -9.49
C ASN A 264 27.58 4.71 -9.12
N ALA A 265 26.30 4.37 -9.05
CA ALA A 265 25.22 5.34 -8.94
C ALA A 265 24.93 5.68 -7.47
N SER A 266 25.10 6.95 -7.10
CA SER A 266 24.74 7.49 -5.77
C SER A 266 23.23 7.42 -5.47
N PHE A 267 22.41 7.14 -6.48
CA PHE A 267 20.97 6.98 -6.38
C PHE A 267 20.54 5.66 -7.01
N SER A 268 19.49 5.07 -6.46
CA SER A 268 18.85 3.89 -7.04
C SER A 268 17.34 3.98 -6.94
N MET A 269 16.67 3.24 -7.82
CA MET A 269 15.23 3.12 -7.79
C MET A 269 14.83 1.87 -7.03
N ALA A 270 13.92 2.02 -6.07
CA ALA A 270 13.43 0.92 -5.24
C ALA A 270 11.90 0.93 -5.18
N SER A 271 11.32 -0.23 -4.86
CA SER A 271 9.89 -0.40 -4.61
C SER A 271 9.70 -1.18 -3.32
N GLY A 272 8.69 -0.81 -2.54
CA GLY A 272 8.35 -1.46 -1.28
C GLY A 272 7.45 -0.57 -0.42
N THR A 273 6.71 -1.18 0.50
CA THR A 273 6.05 -0.45 1.60
C THR A 273 7.06 0.21 2.53
N SER A 274 8.28 -0.33 2.59
CA SER A 274 9.47 0.32 3.16
C SER A 274 9.82 1.67 2.52
N ILE A 275 9.28 1.98 1.34
CA ILE A 275 9.51 3.24 0.64
C ILE A 275 8.32 4.19 0.81
N SER A 276 7.09 3.68 0.91
CA SER A 276 5.93 4.51 1.24
C SER A 276 5.91 4.96 2.70
N CYS A 277 6.40 4.13 3.62
CA CYS A 277 6.53 4.48 5.04
C CYS A 277 7.28 5.81 5.28
N PRO A 278 8.51 6.03 4.78
CA PRO A 278 9.23 7.29 4.99
C PRO A 278 8.58 8.51 4.31
N HIS A 279 7.84 8.33 3.20
CA HIS A 279 7.05 9.45 2.65
C HIS A 279 6.02 9.95 3.66
N LEU A 280 5.28 9.02 4.29
CA LEU A 280 4.24 9.40 5.25
C LEU A 280 4.81 9.82 6.60
N SER A 281 5.99 9.32 7.00
CA SER A 281 6.75 9.91 8.10
C SER A 281 7.13 11.37 7.84
N GLY A 282 7.62 11.68 6.64
CA GLY A 282 7.96 13.06 6.26
C GLY A 282 6.74 13.98 6.27
N ILE A 283 5.60 13.52 5.74
CA ILE A 283 4.34 14.26 5.78
C ILE A 283 3.88 14.46 7.24
N ALA A 284 3.96 13.42 8.08
CA ALA A 284 3.61 13.53 9.50
C ALA A 284 4.49 14.53 10.24
N ALA A 285 5.79 14.62 9.91
CA ALA A 285 6.69 15.62 10.49
C ALA A 285 6.28 17.05 10.09
N LEU A 286 5.89 17.26 8.83
CA LEU A 286 5.35 18.56 8.38
C LEU A 286 4.03 18.90 9.08
N LEU A 287 3.15 17.93 9.28
CA LEU A 287 1.91 18.13 10.04
C LEU A 287 2.19 18.46 11.50
N LYS A 288 3.14 17.78 12.14
CA LYS A 288 3.58 18.08 13.52
C LYS A 288 4.20 19.47 13.63
N SER A 289 4.95 19.91 12.62
CA SER A 289 5.48 21.28 12.58
C SER A 289 4.39 22.33 12.40
N ALA A 290 3.35 22.04 11.62
CA ALA A 290 2.21 22.95 11.42
C ALA A 290 1.25 22.96 12.62
N HIS A 291 1.15 21.82 13.31
CA HIS A 291 0.28 21.60 14.47
C HIS A 291 1.06 20.97 15.63
N PRO A 292 1.89 21.74 16.35
CA PRO A 292 2.78 21.21 17.40
C PRO A 292 2.04 20.49 18.52
N ASP A 293 0.79 20.88 18.79
CA ASP A 293 -0.02 20.32 19.87
C ASP A 293 -0.77 19.04 19.48
N TRP A 294 -0.76 18.65 18.21
CA TRP A 294 -1.45 17.43 17.79
C TRP A 294 -0.77 16.18 18.35
N SER A 295 -1.61 15.28 18.87
CA SER A 295 -1.20 13.94 19.26
C SER A 295 -0.82 13.10 18.03
N PRO A 296 -0.08 12.00 18.22
CA PRO A 296 0.14 11.03 17.15
C PRO A 296 -1.16 10.52 16.50
N ALA A 297 -2.21 10.31 17.30
CA ALA A 297 -3.50 9.84 16.82
C ALA A 297 -4.25 10.92 16.02
N ALA A 298 -4.14 12.20 16.40
CA ALA A 298 -4.69 13.32 15.64
C ALA A 298 -4.02 13.45 14.27
N ILE A 299 -2.68 13.36 14.20
CA ILE A 299 -1.93 13.34 12.92
C ILE A 299 -2.35 12.16 12.05
N LYS A 300 -2.42 10.96 12.65
CA LYS A 300 -2.90 9.76 11.96
C LYS A 300 -4.31 9.95 11.41
N SER A 301 -5.22 10.48 12.23
CA SER A 301 -6.60 10.76 11.81
C SER A 301 -6.62 11.74 10.65
N ALA A 302 -5.86 12.84 10.72
CA ALA A 302 -5.81 13.85 9.67
C ALA A 302 -5.36 13.25 8.32
N LEU A 303 -4.34 12.38 8.34
CA LEU A 303 -3.86 11.67 7.15
C LEU A 303 -4.94 10.74 6.57
N MET A 304 -5.62 9.98 7.42
CA MET A 304 -6.62 9.00 6.99
C MET A 304 -7.90 9.67 6.47
N THR A 305 -8.47 10.62 7.23
CA THR A 305 -9.78 11.18 6.91
C THR A 305 -9.79 12.12 5.71
N SER A 306 -8.61 12.62 5.33
CA SER A 306 -8.40 13.51 4.18
C SER A 306 -7.90 12.78 2.92
N ALA A 307 -7.69 11.47 2.99
CA ALA A 307 -7.12 10.67 1.92
C ALA A 307 -8.01 10.64 0.65
N THR A 308 -7.37 10.60 -0.51
CA THR A 308 -8.03 10.63 -1.82
C THR A 308 -8.40 9.21 -2.26
N GLN A 309 -9.61 9.03 -2.79
CA GLN A 309 -10.13 7.72 -3.23
C GLN A 309 -9.90 7.42 -4.72
N THR A 310 -9.50 8.44 -5.49
CA THR A 310 -9.47 8.38 -6.95
C THR A 310 -8.07 8.51 -7.52
N ASN A 311 -7.86 7.86 -8.65
CA ASN A 311 -6.68 8.08 -9.49
C ASN A 311 -6.79 9.36 -10.33
N LEU A 312 -5.75 9.66 -11.11
CA LEU A 312 -5.70 10.83 -12.00
C LEU A 312 -6.76 10.81 -13.11
N ASN A 313 -7.38 9.67 -13.40
CA ASN A 313 -8.52 9.56 -14.31
C ASN A 313 -9.88 9.85 -13.63
N GLY A 314 -9.88 10.21 -12.35
CA GLY A 314 -11.10 10.40 -11.55
C GLY A 314 -11.86 9.10 -11.23
N SER A 315 -11.30 7.94 -11.58
CA SER A 315 -11.84 6.63 -11.23
C SER A 315 -11.34 6.22 -9.85
N LEU A 316 -12.00 5.27 -9.18
CA LEU A 316 -11.49 4.71 -7.93
C LEU A 316 -10.06 4.18 -8.11
N ILE A 317 -9.23 4.31 -7.08
CA ILE A 317 -7.89 3.72 -7.05
C ILE A 317 -8.02 2.22 -7.33
N ALA A 318 -7.19 1.73 -8.23
CA ALA A 318 -7.21 0.33 -8.64
C ALA A 318 -6.14 -0.49 -7.91
N ASP A 319 -6.34 -1.81 -7.83
CA ASP A 319 -5.33 -2.80 -7.49
C ASP A 319 -4.44 -3.13 -8.70
N GLU A 320 -3.50 -4.07 -8.53
CA GLU A 320 -2.58 -4.48 -9.59
C GLU A 320 -3.26 -5.07 -10.83
N ARG A 321 -4.53 -5.45 -10.74
CA ARG A 321 -5.33 -6.03 -11.83
C ARG A 321 -6.11 -4.98 -12.61
N LEU A 322 -5.96 -3.70 -12.25
CA LEU A 322 -6.77 -2.57 -12.72
C LEU A 322 -8.25 -2.68 -12.31
N LEU A 323 -8.54 -3.42 -11.23
CA LEU A 323 -9.87 -3.47 -10.62
C LEU A 323 -9.94 -2.50 -9.44
N PRO A 324 -11.11 -1.94 -9.09
CA PRO A 324 -11.22 -1.06 -7.92
C PRO A 324 -10.67 -1.73 -6.65
N ALA A 325 -9.71 -1.07 -5.99
CA ALA A 325 -9.10 -1.53 -4.76
C ALA A 325 -10.13 -1.49 -3.62
N ASP A 326 -10.21 -2.59 -2.86
CA ASP A 326 -11.04 -2.64 -1.66
C ASP A 326 -10.37 -1.93 -0.46
N VAL A 327 -11.12 -1.78 0.64
CA VAL A 327 -10.64 -1.12 1.86
C VAL A 327 -9.50 -1.87 2.54
N PHE A 328 -9.36 -3.18 2.34
CA PHE A 328 -8.22 -3.96 2.85
C PHE A 328 -6.96 -3.83 1.98
N THR A 329 -7.12 -3.20 0.82
CA THR A 329 -6.06 -2.93 -0.16
C THR A 329 -5.59 -1.48 -0.05
N VAL A 330 -6.52 -0.52 0.02
CA VAL A 330 -6.25 0.93 -0.02
C VAL A 330 -6.31 1.61 1.36
N GLY A 331 -6.88 0.94 2.37
CA GLY A 331 -7.15 1.55 3.67
C GLY A 331 -8.11 2.73 3.55
N ALA A 332 -7.72 3.87 4.12
CA ALA A 332 -8.45 5.11 3.99
C ALA A 332 -8.29 5.78 2.62
N GLY A 333 -7.36 5.36 1.75
CA GLY A 333 -7.10 5.97 0.44
C GLY A 333 -5.63 6.33 0.23
N HIS A 334 -5.33 7.09 -0.84
CA HIS A 334 -4.02 7.65 -1.07
C HIS A 334 -3.81 8.95 -0.30
N VAL A 335 -2.65 9.09 0.34
CA VAL A 335 -2.29 10.28 1.12
C VAL A 335 -2.47 11.58 0.32
N ASN A 336 -3.03 12.61 0.98
CA ASN A 336 -3.23 13.94 0.43
C ASN A 336 -2.72 15.00 1.43
N PRO A 337 -1.42 15.36 1.37
CA PRO A 337 -0.82 16.27 2.33
C PRO A 337 -1.51 17.65 2.42
N PRO A 338 -1.86 18.31 1.28
CA PRO A 338 -2.56 19.59 1.34
C PRO A 338 -3.92 19.55 2.04
N LYS A 339 -4.64 18.42 2.01
CA LYS A 339 -5.90 18.28 2.78
C LYS A 339 -5.66 17.84 4.22
N ALA A 340 -4.59 17.13 4.50
CA ALA A 340 -4.27 16.65 5.85
C ALA A 340 -3.82 17.79 6.79
N ILE A 341 -3.34 18.92 6.26
CA ILE A 341 -2.97 20.08 7.09
C ILE A 341 -4.18 20.79 7.69
N ASP A 342 -5.36 20.72 7.06
CA ASP A 342 -6.62 21.26 7.59
C ASP A 342 -7.73 20.24 7.37
N PRO A 343 -7.77 19.18 8.20
CA PRO A 343 -8.73 18.10 8.03
C PRO A 343 -10.13 18.47 8.56
N GLY A 344 -10.27 19.61 9.24
CA GLY A 344 -11.49 20.01 9.94
C GLY A 344 -11.72 19.25 11.24
N LEU A 345 -11.89 17.93 11.19
CA LEU A 345 -12.11 17.07 12.36
C LEU A 345 -11.06 15.96 12.45
N VAL A 346 -10.70 15.59 13.68
CA VAL A 346 -9.86 14.41 13.98
C VAL A 346 -10.50 13.50 15.01
N TYR A 347 -10.19 12.20 14.92
CA TYR A 347 -10.52 11.18 15.89
C TYR A 347 -9.29 10.92 16.76
N ASP A 348 -9.20 11.67 17.85
CA ASP A 348 -8.06 11.60 18.77
C ASP A 348 -8.18 10.38 19.71
N ILE A 349 -7.04 9.82 20.09
CA ILE A 349 -6.92 8.63 20.94
C ILE A 349 -5.76 8.86 21.91
N SER A 350 -6.04 8.76 23.21
CA SER A 350 -4.99 8.87 24.24
C SER A 350 -4.28 7.52 24.46
N PRO A 351 -3.06 7.52 25.04
CA PRO A 351 -2.41 6.29 25.45
C PRO A 351 -3.24 5.43 26.43
N GLU A 352 -4.08 6.04 27.27
CA GLU A 352 -4.96 5.30 28.19
C GLU A 352 -6.10 4.58 27.46
N ASP A 353 -6.57 5.13 26.33
CA ASP A 353 -7.59 4.48 25.50
C ASP A 353 -7.02 3.21 24.84
N TYR A 354 -5.77 3.26 24.35
CA TYR A 354 -5.10 2.05 23.85
C TYR A 354 -4.89 0.99 24.95
N ILE A 355 -4.69 1.40 26.20
CA ILE A 355 -4.56 0.44 27.32
C ILE A 355 -5.91 -0.19 27.65
N SER A 356 -6.97 0.63 27.67
CA SER A 356 -8.35 0.14 27.82
C SER A 356 -8.76 -0.76 26.66
N TYR A 357 -8.23 -0.50 25.47
CA TYR A 357 -8.37 -1.34 24.29
C TYR A 357 -7.69 -2.70 24.44
N LEU A 358 -6.45 -2.75 24.92
CA LEU A 358 -5.76 -4.02 25.22
C LEU A 358 -6.55 -4.84 26.25
N CYS A 359 -7.12 -4.20 27.28
CA CYS A 359 -8.03 -4.87 28.21
C CYS A 359 -9.28 -5.43 27.51
N GLY A 360 -9.85 -4.68 26.55
CA GLY A 360 -11.02 -5.12 25.78
C GLY A 360 -10.73 -6.24 24.77
N LEU A 361 -9.48 -6.38 24.32
CA LEU A 361 -9.00 -7.54 23.55
C LEU A 361 -8.84 -8.81 24.41
N GLY A 362 -8.99 -8.71 25.73
CA GLY A 362 -8.83 -9.84 26.65
C GLY A 362 -7.37 -10.13 27.04
N TYR A 363 -6.45 -9.19 26.83
CA TYR A 363 -5.06 -9.35 27.24
C TYR A 363 -4.98 -9.35 28.78
N THR A 364 -4.12 -10.19 29.33
CA THR A 364 -3.87 -10.25 30.77
C THR A 364 -3.11 -9.01 31.24
N GLU A 365 -3.27 -8.65 32.51
CA GLU A 365 -2.54 -7.51 33.11
C GLU A 365 -1.01 -7.66 32.99
N LYS A 366 -0.50 -8.91 32.99
CA LYS A 366 0.93 -9.20 32.75
C LYS A 366 1.36 -8.87 31.33
N GLU A 367 0.59 -9.29 30.33
CA GLU A 367 0.87 -8.99 28.92
C GLU A 367 0.79 -7.49 28.63
N ILE A 368 -0.19 -6.80 29.22
CA ILE A 368 -0.30 -5.34 29.11
C ILE A 368 0.88 -4.65 29.80
N THR A 369 1.37 -5.17 30.92
CA THR A 369 2.56 -4.65 31.60
C THR A 369 3.81 -4.78 30.73
N ILE A 370 3.94 -5.83 29.90
CA ILE A 370 5.04 -5.98 28.94
C ILE A 370 5.04 -4.84 27.92
N ILE A 371 3.87 -4.47 27.40
CA ILE A 371 3.70 -3.41 26.40
C ILE A 371 3.89 -2.03 27.03
N THR A 372 3.21 -1.77 28.15
CA THR A 372 3.12 -0.43 28.77
C THR A 372 4.26 -0.10 29.72
N LYS A 373 5.07 -1.11 30.09
CA LYS A 373 6.15 -1.03 31.10
C LYS A 373 5.69 -0.53 32.48
N ARG A 374 4.39 -0.58 32.77
CA ARG A 374 3.79 -0.19 34.04
C ARG A 374 2.69 -1.17 34.42
N ILE A 375 2.47 -1.36 35.72
CA ILE A 375 1.40 -2.25 36.20
C ILE A 375 0.04 -1.60 35.88
N ILE A 376 -0.80 -2.32 35.16
CA ILE A 376 -2.15 -1.90 34.77
C ILE A 376 -3.18 -2.82 35.39
N SER A 377 -4.27 -2.24 35.90
CA SER A 377 -5.48 -3.01 36.18
C SER A 377 -6.54 -2.79 35.11
N CYS A 378 -7.14 -3.88 34.62
CA CYS A 378 -8.24 -3.82 33.66
C CYS A 378 -9.61 -3.63 34.31
N ARG A 379 -9.68 -3.55 35.64
CA ARG A 379 -10.96 -3.41 36.36
C ARG A 379 -11.66 -2.10 35.97
N GLY A 380 -12.85 -2.23 35.38
CA GLY A 380 -13.68 -1.08 34.99
C GLY A 380 -13.17 -0.31 33.76
N ARG A 381 -12.17 -0.83 33.04
CA ARG A 381 -11.66 -0.24 31.79
C ARG A 381 -11.57 -1.31 30.70
N ALA A 382 -12.49 -1.27 29.74
CA ALA A 382 -12.44 -2.14 28.58
C ALA A 382 -13.10 -1.42 27.41
N ILE A 383 -12.35 -1.23 26.33
CA ILE A 383 -12.88 -0.74 25.06
C ILE A 383 -12.95 -1.94 24.11
N PRO A 384 -14.16 -2.38 23.72
CA PRO A 384 -14.31 -3.44 22.73
C PRO A 384 -13.61 -3.09 21.42
N GLU A 385 -13.25 -4.11 20.65
CA GLU A 385 -12.35 -3.97 19.52
C GLU A 385 -12.76 -2.89 18.50
N ALA A 386 -13.94 -2.99 17.90
CA ALA A 386 -14.42 -1.99 16.93
C ALA A 386 -14.87 -0.64 17.56
N GLN A 387 -14.84 -0.55 18.90
CA GLN A 387 -15.29 0.61 19.68
C GLN A 387 -14.17 1.63 19.96
N LEU A 388 -12.90 1.31 19.69
CA LEU A 388 -11.81 2.30 19.74
C LEU A 388 -12.17 3.52 18.87
N ASN A 389 -11.79 4.73 19.30
CA ASN A 389 -12.08 5.98 18.58
C ASN A 389 -11.24 6.15 17.30
N TYR A 390 -11.25 5.14 16.45
CA TYR A 390 -10.40 4.99 15.27
C TYR A 390 -11.09 5.60 14.05
N PRO A 391 -10.36 6.23 13.11
CA PRO A 391 -10.90 6.91 11.92
C PRO A 391 -11.45 5.95 10.83
N SER A 392 -11.81 4.72 11.19
CA SER A 392 -12.44 3.71 10.34
C SER A 392 -13.30 2.75 11.18
N PHE A 393 -14.07 1.91 10.48
CA PHE A 393 -14.88 0.85 11.09
C PHE A 393 -14.55 -0.50 10.44
N SER A 394 -14.25 -1.51 11.26
CA SER A 394 -14.17 -2.91 10.86
C SER A 394 -15.07 -3.72 11.79
N ILE A 395 -16.21 -4.18 11.29
CA ILE A 395 -17.35 -4.60 12.10
C ILE A 395 -17.65 -6.07 11.84
N LEU A 396 -17.82 -6.84 12.92
CA LEU A 396 -18.46 -8.16 12.86
C LEU A 396 -19.96 -7.97 13.12
N LEU A 397 -20.79 -8.25 12.13
CA LEU A 397 -22.23 -8.00 12.19
C LEU A 397 -23.02 -9.31 12.28
N GLY A 398 -23.52 -9.62 13.47
CA GLY A 398 -24.42 -10.75 13.72
C GLY A 398 -25.86 -10.48 13.32
N ARG A 399 -26.79 -11.30 13.84
CA ARG A 399 -28.24 -11.12 13.65
C ARG A 399 -28.77 -9.87 14.36
N ASN A 400 -28.25 -9.62 15.55
CA ASN A 400 -28.55 -8.40 16.30
C ASN A 400 -27.65 -7.29 15.78
N GLY A 401 -28.22 -6.10 15.59
CA GLY A 401 -27.43 -4.92 15.23
C GLY A 401 -26.44 -4.54 16.33
N SER A 402 -25.42 -3.77 15.96
CA SER A 402 -24.35 -3.33 16.87
C SER A 402 -24.22 -1.81 16.82
N THR A 403 -24.09 -1.19 17.99
CA THR A 403 -23.87 0.26 18.12
C THR A 403 -22.42 0.52 18.47
N TYR A 404 -21.82 1.50 17.80
CA TYR A 404 -20.50 2.03 18.11
C TYR A 404 -20.57 3.53 18.32
N THR A 405 -19.58 4.08 19.02
CA THR A 405 -19.44 5.53 19.16
C THR A 405 -18.11 6.01 18.60
N ARG A 406 -18.10 7.27 18.17
CA ARG A 406 -16.88 8.00 17.84
C ARG A 406 -16.98 9.40 18.41
N THR A 407 -15.85 9.94 18.83
CA THR A 407 -15.71 11.31 19.32
C THR A 407 -14.82 12.07 18.34
N ALA A 408 -15.42 13.02 17.63
CA ALA A 408 -14.71 13.92 16.74
C ALA A 408 -14.29 15.17 17.52
N THR A 409 -13.05 15.62 17.31
CA THR A 409 -12.52 16.88 17.84
C THR A 409 -12.39 17.87 16.68
N ASN A 410 -12.94 19.07 16.82
CA ASN A 410 -12.78 20.13 15.82
C ASN A 410 -11.39 20.74 15.91
N VAL A 411 -10.58 20.58 14.88
CA VAL A 411 -9.24 21.20 14.75
C VAL A 411 -9.19 22.27 13.66
N GLY A 412 -10.30 22.49 12.96
CA GLY A 412 -10.49 23.58 12.03
C GLY A 412 -11.04 24.83 12.73
N ALA A 413 -11.65 25.72 11.95
CA ALA A 413 -12.24 26.95 12.47
C ALA A 413 -13.36 26.68 13.51
N ALA A 414 -13.45 27.58 14.49
CA ALA A 414 -14.61 27.73 15.36
C ALA A 414 -15.88 28.04 14.54
N GLU A 415 -17.06 27.85 15.15
CA GLU A 415 -18.37 28.05 14.50
C GLU A 415 -18.49 27.26 13.19
N SER A 416 -18.20 25.96 13.25
CA SER A 416 -18.26 25.05 12.10
C SER A 416 -19.30 23.95 12.27
N THR A 417 -20.09 23.73 11.21
CA THR A 417 -21.11 22.69 11.17
C THR A 417 -20.79 21.64 10.11
N TYR A 418 -20.95 20.38 10.49
CA TYR A 418 -20.74 19.23 9.62
C TYR A 418 -22.02 18.41 9.51
N TYR A 419 -22.32 18.00 8.28
CA TYR A 419 -23.47 17.18 7.93
C TYR A 419 -23.02 15.78 7.58
N LEU A 420 -23.77 14.80 8.06
CA LEU A 420 -23.51 13.40 7.77
C LEU A 420 -23.81 13.07 6.31
N LYS A 421 -22.88 12.36 5.66
CA LYS A 421 -23.09 11.62 4.42
C LYS A 421 -22.71 10.16 4.63
N ILE A 422 -23.56 9.25 4.17
CA ILE A 422 -23.30 7.81 4.20
C ILE A 422 -23.18 7.33 2.75
N GLU A 423 -22.10 6.63 2.42
CA GLU A 423 -21.99 5.85 1.19
C GLU A 423 -22.57 4.46 1.44
N ASN A 424 -23.36 3.97 0.47
CA ASN A 424 -24.07 2.69 0.59
C ASN A 424 -23.12 1.54 0.97
N VAL A 425 -23.51 0.76 1.99
CA VAL A 425 -22.84 -0.50 2.39
C VAL A 425 -23.80 -1.64 2.05
N PRO A 426 -23.55 -2.42 0.98
CA PRO A 426 -24.50 -3.45 0.55
C PRO A 426 -24.90 -4.41 1.67
N GLY A 427 -26.22 -4.61 1.86
CA GLY A 427 -26.75 -5.54 2.87
C GLY A 427 -26.69 -5.04 4.32
N VAL A 428 -26.34 -3.78 4.55
CA VAL A 428 -26.22 -3.18 5.89
C VAL A 428 -27.01 -1.87 5.94
N ASP A 429 -27.91 -1.77 6.92
CA ASP A 429 -28.59 -0.52 7.25
C ASP A 429 -27.75 0.21 8.32
N ILE A 430 -27.55 1.52 8.12
CA ILE A 430 -26.74 2.36 9.00
C ILE A 430 -27.57 3.52 9.52
N VAL A 431 -27.61 3.69 10.84
CA VAL A 431 -28.29 4.81 11.50
C VAL A 431 -27.29 5.55 12.39
N VAL A 432 -27.14 6.86 12.18
CA VAL A 432 -26.21 7.70 12.95
C VAL A 432 -26.96 8.78 13.72
N LYS A 433 -26.59 9.02 14.98
CA LYS A 433 -27.17 10.06 15.83
C LYS A 433 -26.08 10.80 16.65
N PRO A 434 -26.05 12.14 16.65
CA PRO A 434 -26.83 13.05 15.79
C PRO A 434 -26.36 12.96 14.32
N THR A 435 -27.15 13.50 13.38
CA THR A 435 -26.76 13.60 11.94
C THR A 435 -26.08 14.92 11.58
N VAL A 436 -25.94 15.82 12.56
CA VAL A 436 -25.28 17.13 12.44
C VAL A 436 -24.39 17.32 13.66
N LEU A 437 -23.16 17.78 13.44
CA LEU A 437 -22.23 18.17 14.49
C LEU A 437 -21.91 19.66 14.32
N SER A 438 -22.18 20.47 15.34
CA SER A 438 -21.98 21.92 15.30
C SER A 438 -21.03 22.36 16.41
N PHE A 439 -19.83 22.78 16.03
CA PHE A 439 -18.79 23.18 16.96
C PHE A 439 -18.72 24.70 17.07
N THR A 440 -18.78 25.22 18.29
CA THR A 440 -18.66 26.66 18.59
C THR A 440 -17.20 27.06 18.81
N GLU A 441 -16.34 26.13 19.23
CA GLU A 441 -14.95 26.41 19.57
C GLU A 441 -13.97 25.43 18.91
N VAL A 442 -12.71 25.85 18.78
CA VAL A 442 -11.60 24.96 18.40
C VAL A 442 -11.32 24.01 19.56
N ASN A 443 -10.97 22.76 19.25
CA ASN A 443 -10.77 21.64 20.16
C ASN A 443 -12.02 21.16 20.91
N GLN A 444 -13.21 21.70 20.59
CA GLN A 444 -14.45 21.14 21.11
C GLN A 444 -14.65 19.71 20.58
N LYS A 445 -15.06 18.83 21.49
CA LYS A 445 -15.32 17.41 21.21
C LYS A 445 -16.81 17.15 21.10
N MET A 446 -17.22 16.37 20.11
CA MET A 446 -18.59 15.87 20.00
C MET A 446 -18.60 14.37 19.71
N THR A 447 -19.47 13.66 20.41
CA THR A 447 -19.66 12.22 20.24
C THR A 447 -20.90 11.95 19.41
N TYR A 448 -20.78 11.05 18.43
CA TYR A 448 -21.92 10.47 17.74
C TYR A 448 -21.94 8.95 17.91
N GLN A 449 -23.14 8.40 17.76
CA GLN A 449 -23.39 6.96 17.76
C GLN A 449 -23.73 6.52 16.34
N ILE A 450 -23.25 5.35 15.96
CA ILE A 450 -23.54 4.69 14.69
C ILE A 450 -24.01 3.27 14.98
N PHE A 451 -25.20 2.93 14.50
CA PHE A 451 -25.82 1.63 14.61
C PHE A 451 -25.80 0.94 13.25
N PHE A 452 -25.29 -0.29 13.22
CA PHE A 452 -25.26 -1.17 12.06
C PHE A 452 -26.25 -2.32 12.27
N SER A 453 -27.11 -2.58 11.30
CA SER A 453 -27.99 -3.74 11.27
C SER A 453 -28.00 -4.40 9.90
N ARG A 454 -28.35 -5.69 9.83
CA ARG A 454 -28.51 -6.36 8.55
C ARG A 454 -29.73 -5.80 7.83
N SER A 455 -29.54 -5.49 6.55
CA SER A 455 -30.66 -5.09 5.69
C SER A 455 -31.54 -6.29 5.34
N ALA A 456 -32.78 -6.03 4.96
CA ALA A 456 -33.71 -7.06 4.50
C ALA A 456 -33.25 -7.72 3.19
N THR A 457 -32.41 -7.03 2.40
CA THR A 457 -31.83 -7.57 1.17
C THR A 457 -30.53 -8.32 1.49
N PRO A 458 -30.49 -9.66 1.35
CA PRO A 458 -29.29 -10.42 1.62
C PRO A 458 -28.21 -10.14 0.57
N VAL A 459 -26.95 -10.18 0.99
CA VAL A 459 -25.79 -10.07 0.11
C VAL A 459 -24.94 -11.33 0.24
N ASN A 460 -24.55 -11.90 -0.89
CA ASN A 460 -23.67 -13.04 -0.94
C ASN A 460 -22.20 -12.58 -1.03
N ALA A 461 -21.67 -12.06 0.07
CA ALA A 461 -20.28 -11.63 0.19
C ALA A 461 -19.76 -11.85 1.62
N THR A 462 -18.49 -12.26 1.74
CA THR A 462 -17.83 -12.41 3.06
C THR A 462 -17.62 -11.06 3.75
N TYR A 463 -17.24 -10.04 2.97
CA TYR A 463 -17.10 -8.67 3.42
C TYR A 463 -17.87 -7.74 2.50
N VAL A 464 -18.45 -6.69 3.08
CA VAL A 464 -19.02 -5.56 2.36
C VAL A 464 -18.39 -4.28 2.88
N GLN A 465 -18.33 -3.25 2.03
CA GLN A 465 -17.61 -2.02 2.33
C GLN A 465 -18.40 -0.78 1.91
N GLY A 466 -18.03 0.35 2.50
CA GLY A 466 -18.52 1.68 2.15
C GLY A 466 -17.83 2.73 3.02
N SER A 467 -18.50 3.84 3.30
CA SER A 467 -17.95 4.86 4.18
C SER A 467 -19.01 5.75 4.82
N ILE A 468 -18.61 6.46 5.87
CA ILE A 468 -19.30 7.66 6.33
C ILE A 468 -18.39 8.87 6.13
N ALA A 469 -18.98 10.04 5.99
CA ALA A 469 -18.27 11.29 5.95
C ALA A 469 -19.00 12.40 6.71
N TRP A 470 -18.25 13.24 7.41
CA TRP A 470 -18.72 14.51 7.93
C TRP A 470 -18.32 15.62 6.96
N ILE A 471 -19.31 16.29 6.37
CA ILE A 471 -19.10 17.25 5.29
C ILE A 471 -19.44 18.66 5.77
N SER A 472 -18.53 19.59 5.52
CA SER A 472 -18.77 21.03 5.60
C SER A 472 -18.48 21.65 4.22
N PRO A 473 -18.72 22.96 4.01
CA PRO A 473 -18.34 23.63 2.76
C PRO A 473 -16.86 23.51 2.39
N LYS A 474 -15.97 23.30 3.38
CA LYS A 474 -14.52 23.21 3.18
C LYS A 474 -13.95 21.80 3.35
N HIS A 475 -14.55 20.99 4.22
CA HIS A 475 -13.94 19.73 4.67
C HIS A 475 -14.83 18.54 4.33
N ASN A 476 -14.17 17.41 4.07
CA ASN A 476 -14.80 16.10 3.89
C ASN A 476 -14.02 15.10 4.73
N VAL A 477 -14.52 14.80 5.94
CA VAL A 477 -13.87 13.93 6.92
C VAL A 477 -14.40 12.52 6.74
N ARG A 478 -13.72 11.73 5.90
CA ARG A 478 -14.20 10.41 5.47
C ARG A 478 -13.62 9.28 6.34
N SER A 479 -14.45 8.32 6.73
CA SER A 479 -14.03 7.10 7.43
C SER A 479 -14.52 5.86 6.68
N PRO A 480 -13.62 4.96 6.22
CA PRO A 480 -14.02 3.74 5.55
C PRO A 480 -14.68 2.75 6.52
N ILE A 481 -15.55 1.93 5.98
CA ILE A 481 -16.30 0.89 6.70
C ILE A 481 -16.05 -0.45 6.00
N SER A 482 -15.73 -1.47 6.80
CA SER A 482 -15.79 -2.87 6.43
C SER A 482 -16.74 -3.60 7.37
N VAL A 483 -17.59 -4.46 6.83
CA VAL A 483 -18.50 -5.31 7.60
C VAL A 483 -18.34 -6.75 7.16
N LYS A 484 -18.13 -7.65 8.14
CA LYS A 484 -18.17 -9.10 7.97
C LYS A 484 -19.44 -9.64 8.62
N PHE A 485 -20.24 -10.38 7.88
CA PHE A 485 -21.43 -11.05 8.44
C PHE A 485 -21.01 -12.32 9.18
N ILE A 486 -21.53 -12.53 10.40
CA ILE A 486 -21.26 -13.72 11.24
C ILE A 486 -22.51 -14.49 11.68
#